data_AF-A0A0C4KD26-F1
#
_entry.id   AF-A0A0C4KD26-F1
#
_cell.length_a   1.000
_cell.length_b   1.000
_cell.length_c   1.000
_cell.angle_alpha   90.00
_cell.angle_beta   90.00
_cell.angle_gamma   90.00
#
_symmetry.space_group_name_H-M   'P 1'
#
loop_
_entity.id
_entity.type
_entity.pdbx_description
1 polymer ?
#
loop_
_entity_poly.entity_id
_entity_poly.type
_entity_poly.pdbx_seq_one_letter_code
_entity_poly.pdbx_strand_id
1 'polypeptide(L)'
;MLALKCMLEQASKANSLDEKNMIRDKFESVGEECIEKHPLSDEDIAALENKMPPPGRVGACFVACVMKNVGVMDDAGMLQKETALELAREAFDDEEELESIADFLHECSSSINSVAVSDGTEGCDRAILALKCMNEHESKFGLDL
;
A
#
# COMPACT_ATOMS: atom_id res chain seq x y z
N MET A 1 -2.73 -4.29 0.06
CA MET A 1 -2.40 -5.68 -0.31
C MET A 1 -0.95 -5.85 -0.73
N LEU A 2 -0.44 -5.17 -1.77
CA LEU A 2 1.00 -5.21 -2.08
C LEU A 2 1.87 -4.71 -0.93
N ALA A 3 1.50 -3.64 -0.22
CA ALA A 3 2.25 -3.19 0.96
C ALA A 3 2.30 -4.25 2.08
N LEU A 4 1.21 -4.99 2.33
CA LEU A 4 1.13 -6.06 3.33
C LEU A 4 1.81 -7.35 2.88
N LYS A 5 1.79 -7.65 1.57
CA LYS A 5 2.52 -8.77 1.00
C LYS A 5 4.03 -8.47 0.94
N CYS A 6 4.44 -7.27 0.51
CA CYS A 6 5.80 -6.74 0.68
C CYS A 6 6.25 -6.85 2.14
N MET A 7 5.41 -6.52 3.12
CA MET A 7 5.75 -6.70 4.54
C MET A 7 5.99 -8.18 4.89
N LEU A 8 5.08 -9.06 4.52
CA LEU A 8 5.18 -10.49 4.82
C LEU A 8 6.35 -11.14 4.09
N GLU A 9 6.69 -10.69 2.89
CA GLU A 9 7.82 -11.14 2.09
C GLU A 9 9.14 -10.54 2.58
N GLN A 10 9.21 -9.26 2.93
CA GLN A 10 10.38 -8.70 3.60
C GLN A 10 10.63 -9.39 4.95
N ALA A 11 9.58 -9.68 5.72
CA ALA A 11 9.68 -10.47 6.94
C ALA A 11 10.00 -11.96 6.66
N SER A 12 9.72 -12.51 5.48
CA SER A 12 10.11 -13.88 5.15
C SER A 12 11.60 -13.95 4.75
N LYS A 13 12.07 -12.95 3.99
CA LYS A 13 13.45 -12.82 3.45
C LYS A 13 14.48 -12.25 4.40
N ALA A 14 14.05 -11.55 5.45
CA ALA A 14 14.95 -11.12 6.52
C ALA A 14 15.75 -12.32 7.06
N ASN A 15 17.08 -12.17 7.06
CA ASN A 15 18.03 -13.23 7.38
C ASN A 15 18.17 -13.44 8.89
N SER A 16 17.64 -12.49 9.67
CA SER A 16 17.65 -12.52 11.13
C SER A 16 16.27 -12.24 11.71
N LEU A 17 16.01 -12.78 12.89
CA LEU A 17 14.81 -12.47 13.67
C LEU A 17 14.69 -10.97 13.98
N ASP A 18 15.82 -10.28 14.10
CA ASP A 18 15.89 -8.85 14.41
C ASP A 18 15.43 -7.99 13.23
N GLU A 19 15.82 -8.34 11.99
CA GLU A 19 15.30 -7.68 10.79
C GLU A 19 13.79 -7.91 10.62
N LYS A 20 13.32 -9.15 10.87
CA LYS A 20 11.87 -9.47 10.85
C LYS A 20 11.09 -8.63 11.86
N ASN A 21 11.63 -8.50 13.08
CA ASN A 21 11.02 -7.68 14.11
C ASN A 21 11.06 -6.20 13.75
N MET A 22 12.16 -5.69 13.19
CA MET A 22 12.24 -4.28 12.78
C MET A 22 11.23 -3.91 11.69
N ILE A 23 11.04 -4.79 10.69
CA ILE A 23 10.05 -4.60 9.62
C ILE A 23 8.62 -4.62 10.21
N ARG A 24 8.34 -5.58 11.11
CA ARG A 24 7.06 -5.66 11.82
C ARG A 24 6.83 -4.40 12.65
N ASP A 25 7.77 -4.03 13.50
CA ASP A 25 7.67 -2.91 14.44
C ASP A 25 7.51 -1.57 13.70
N LYS A 26 8.17 -1.39 12.53
CA LYS A 26 8.00 -0.21 11.68
C LYS A 26 6.55 -0.07 11.19
N PHE A 27 5.96 -1.16 10.73
CA PHE A 27 4.59 -1.14 10.21
C PHE A 27 3.54 -1.14 11.31
N GLU A 28 3.80 -1.81 12.43
CA GLU A 28 2.98 -1.69 13.66
C GLU A 28 2.99 -0.23 14.11
N SER A 29 4.15 0.44 14.16
CA SER A 29 4.24 1.86 14.51
C SER A 29 3.49 2.78 13.54
N VAL A 30 3.60 2.54 12.22
CA VAL A 30 2.84 3.32 11.22
C VAL A 30 1.34 3.04 11.33
N GLY A 31 0.96 1.78 11.54
CA GLY A 31 -0.43 1.37 11.75
C GLY A 31 -1.03 1.99 13.00
N GLU A 32 -0.29 2.00 14.12
CA GLU A 32 -0.65 2.64 15.37
C GLU A 32 -0.82 4.15 15.21
N GLU A 33 0.10 4.83 14.52
CA GLU A 33 -0.04 6.27 14.25
C GLU A 33 -1.30 6.55 13.40
N CYS A 34 -1.55 5.72 12.39
CA CYS A 34 -2.68 5.91 11.50
C CYS A 34 -4.02 5.52 12.14
N ILE A 35 -4.07 4.52 13.03
CA ILE A 35 -5.30 4.12 13.73
C ILE A 35 -5.72 5.17 14.77
N GLU A 36 -4.76 5.85 15.41
CA GLU A 36 -5.04 6.98 16.31
C GLU A 36 -5.72 8.15 15.57
N LYS A 37 -5.27 8.44 14.34
CA LYS A 37 -5.82 9.50 13.49
C LYS A 37 -7.12 9.07 12.80
N HIS A 38 -7.23 7.80 12.43
CA HIS A 38 -8.30 7.23 11.63
C HIS A 38 -8.77 5.90 12.24
N PRO A 39 -9.54 5.94 13.35
CA PRO A 39 -9.99 4.74 14.05
C PRO A 39 -10.94 3.95 13.15
N LEU A 40 -10.47 2.79 12.69
CA LEU A 40 -11.20 1.92 11.78
C LEU A 40 -12.46 1.36 12.43
N SER A 41 -13.53 1.22 11.64
CA SER A 41 -14.70 0.43 12.03
C SER A 41 -14.44 -1.07 11.85
N ASP A 42 -15.25 -1.91 12.49
CA ASP A 42 -15.20 -3.38 12.28
C ASP A 42 -15.39 -3.75 10.80
N GLU A 43 -16.18 -2.97 10.05
CA GLU A 43 -16.40 -3.18 8.61
C GLU A 43 -15.15 -2.81 7.79
N ASP A 44 -14.46 -1.73 8.15
CA ASP A 44 -13.20 -1.36 7.50
C ASP A 44 -12.10 -2.40 7.78
N ILE A 45 -12.03 -2.90 9.02
CA ILE A 45 -11.10 -3.97 9.41
C ILE A 45 -11.39 -5.23 8.61
N ALA A 46 -12.65 -5.68 8.59
CA ALA A 46 -13.06 -6.85 7.84
C ALA A 46 -12.76 -6.70 6.34
N ALA A 47 -12.99 -5.53 5.75
CA ALA A 47 -12.65 -5.27 4.35
C ALA A 47 -11.14 -5.40 4.12
N LEU A 48 -10.30 -4.78 4.96
CA LEU A 48 -8.84 -4.84 4.84
C LEU A 48 -8.28 -6.25 5.06
N GLU A 49 -8.81 -7.01 6.02
CA GLU A 49 -8.48 -8.43 6.25
C GLU A 49 -8.85 -9.30 5.04
N ASN A 50 -10.01 -9.02 4.43
CA ASN A 50 -10.44 -9.64 3.18
C ASN A 50 -9.84 -8.96 1.95
N LYS A 51 -8.80 -8.14 2.13
CA LYS A 51 -8.01 -7.57 1.02
C LYS A 51 -8.80 -6.65 0.10
N MET A 52 -9.96 -6.19 0.55
CA MET A 52 -10.83 -5.27 -0.15
C MET A 52 -10.55 -3.83 0.28
N PRO A 53 -10.77 -2.85 -0.61
CA PRO A 53 -10.77 -1.46 -0.20
C PRO A 53 -11.82 -1.23 0.91
N PRO A 54 -11.47 -0.52 2.00
CA PRO A 54 -12.42 -0.26 3.07
C PRO A 54 -13.58 0.62 2.55
N PRO A 55 -14.83 0.33 2.95
CA PRO A 55 -16.00 1.05 2.46
C PRO A 55 -16.18 2.43 3.09
N GLY A 56 -15.62 2.65 4.29
CA GLY A 56 -15.72 3.89 5.02
C GLY A 56 -14.70 4.95 4.60
N ARG A 57 -15.08 6.23 4.69
CA ARG A 57 -14.15 7.37 4.51
C ARG A 57 -12.99 7.31 5.50
N VAL A 58 -13.24 6.87 6.73
CA VAL A 58 -12.20 6.71 7.75
C VAL A 58 -11.19 5.64 7.33
N GLY A 59 -11.66 4.48 6.86
CA GLY A 59 -10.78 3.46 6.31
C GLY A 59 -9.99 3.91 5.09
N ALA A 60 -10.60 4.68 4.18
CA ALA A 60 -9.89 5.28 3.05
C ALA A 60 -8.73 6.18 3.51
N CYS A 61 -8.97 7.03 4.51
CA CYS A 61 -7.94 7.92 5.05
C CYS A 61 -6.88 7.18 5.88
N PHE A 62 -7.24 6.09 6.56
CA PHE A 62 -6.27 5.20 7.19
C PHE A 62 -5.27 4.65 6.15
N VAL A 63 -5.78 4.15 5.02
CA VAL A 63 -4.92 3.64 3.93
C VAL A 63 -4.02 4.75 3.38
N ALA A 64 -4.56 5.95 3.14
CA ALA A 64 -3.76 7.09 2.69
C ALA A 64 -2.66 7.47 3.70
N CYS A 65 -2.97 7.46 4.99
CA CYS A 65 -2.02 7.71 6.06
C CYS A 65 -0.86 6.69 6.03
N VAL A 66 -1.18 5.41 5.87
CA VAL A 66 -0.16 4.35 5.75
C VAL A 66 0.69 4.59 4.50
N MET A 67 0.05 4.82 3.34
CA MET A 67 0.76 5.07 2.06
C MET A 67 1.70 6.28 2.14
N LYS A 68 1.30 7.34 2.85
CA LYS A 68 2.12 8.52 3.08
C LYS A 68 3.34 8.21 3.96
N ASN A 69 3.13 7.52 5.06
CA ASN A 69 4.20 7.17 5.99
C ASN A 69 5.25 6.22 5.40
N VAL A 70 4.85 5.35 4.47
CA VAL A 70 5.78 4.48 3.75
C VAL A 70 6.32 5.12 2.46
N GLY A 71 5.86 6.32 2.09
CA GLY A 71 6.36 7.08 0.94
C GLY A 71 5.77 6.69 -0.42
N VAL A 72 4.79 5.77 -0.46
CA VAL A 72 4.04 5.43 -1.69
C VAL A 72 3.10 6.56 -2.12
N MET A 73 2.77 7.46 -1.20
CA MET A 73 2.00 8.68 -1.45
C MET A 73 2.73 9.89 -0.85
N ASP A 74 2.72 11.03 -1.51
CA ASP A 74 3.29 12.27 -0.98
C ASP A 74 2.27 13.08 -0.15
N ASP A 75 2.72 14.19 0.44
CA ASP A 75 1.86 15.10 1.22
C ASP A 75 0.78 15.79 0.37
N ALA A 76 0.96 15.85 -0.95
CA ALA A 76 -0.06 16.34 -1.88
C ALA A 76 -1.12 15.26 -2.21
N GLY A 77 -0.98 14.05 -1.64
CA GLY A 77 -1.91 12.95 -1.84
C GLY A 77 -1.69 12.25 -3.20
N MET A 78 -0.50 12.35 -3.78
CA MET A 78 -0.15 11.82 -5.10
C MET A 78 0.70 10.57 -4.97
N LEU A 79 0.44 9.56 -5.82
CA LEU A 79 1.19 8.30 -5.82
C LEU A 79 2.62 8.51 -6.33
N GLN A 80 3.58 7.94 -5.62
CA GLN A 80 5.01 7.99 -5.89
C GLN A 80 5.49 6.61 -6.36
N LYS A 81 5.50 6.39 -7.67
CA LYS A 81 5.85 5.08 -8.24
C LYS A 81 7.31 4.70 -7.97
N GLU A 82 8.22 5.68 -7.95
CA GLU A 82 9.66 5.44 -7.76
C GLU A 82 9.92 4.88 -6.36
N THR A 83 9.39 5.53 -5.31
CA THR A 83 9.51 5.06 -3.94
C THR A 83 8.81 3.71 -3.74
N ALA A 84 7.65 3.50 -4.36
CA ALA A 84 6.98 2.20 -4.32
C ALA A 84 7.81 1.08 -4.97
N LEU A 85 8.52 1.37 -6.07
CA LEU A 85 9.40 0.42 -6.74
C LEU A 85 10.68 0.15 -5.94
N GLU A 86 11.22 1.15 -5.25
CA GLU A 86 12.35 0.97 -4.31
C GLU A 86 11.97 0.00 -3.18
N LEU A 87 10.81 0.20 -2.56
CA LEU A 87 10.29 -0.72 -1.54
C LEU A 87 10.04 -2.13 -2.08
N ALA A 88 9.59 -2.25 -3.33
CA ALA A 88 9.45 -3.54 -3.99
C ALA A 88 10.81 -4.22 -4.20
N ARG A 89 11.85 -3.48 -4.61
CA ARG A 89 13.22 -4.01 -4.73
C ARG A 89 13.83 -4.46 -3.42
N GLU A 90 13.36 -3.93 -2.29
CA GLU A 90 13.73 -4.44 -0.96
C GLU A 90 12.97 -5.72 -0.58
N ALA A 91 11.80 -5.96 -1.19
CA ALA A 91 10.93 -7.09 -0.90
C ALA A 91 11.07 -8.26 -1.87
N PHE A 92 11.42 -8.01 -3.12
CA PHE A 92 11.46 -8.97 -4.22
C PHE A 92 12.87 -9.03 -4.81
N ASP A 93 13.33 -10.25 -5.12
CA ASP A 93 14.64 -10.48 -5.74
C ASP A 93 14.50 -10.99 -7.18
N ASP A 94 13.28 -11.40 -7.56
CA ASP A 94 12.99 -11.90 -8.89
C ASP A 94 12.83 -10.73 -9.86
N GLU A 95 13.65 -10.71 -10.91
CA GLU A 95 13.72 -9.59 -11.84
C GLU A 95 12.46 -9.50 -12.72
N GLU A 96 11.84 -10.65 -13.06
CA GLU A 96 10.58 -10.66 -13.82
C GLU A 96 9.42 -10.15 -12.95
N GLU A 97 9.38 -10.52 -11.68
CA GLU A 97 8.40 -10.01 -10.70
C GLU A 97 8.58 -8.50 -10.47
N LEU A 98 9.82 -8.02 -10.37
CA LEU A 98 10.11 -6.59 -10.23
C LEU A 98 9.76 -5.77 -11.48
N GLU A 99 9.98 -6.31 -12.67
CA GLU A 99 9.56 -5.67 -13.93
C GLU A 99 8.03 -5.57 -13.99
N SER A 100 7.35 -6.67 -13.64
CA SER A 100 5.89 -6.71 -13.51
C SER A 100 5.35 -5.68 -12.50
N ILE A 101 5.99 -5.54 -11.33
CA ILE A 101 5.61 -4.54 -10.32
C ILE A 101 5.86 -3.12 -10.84
N ALA A 102 6.96 -2.88 -11.56
CA ALA A 102 7.26 -1.57 -12.14
C ALA A 102 6.20 -1.15 -13.17
N ASP A 103 5.79 -2.06 -14.06
CA ASP A 103 4.74 -1.82 -15.06
C ASP A 103 3.40 -1.52 -14.38
N PHE A 104 3.02 -2.33 -13.40
CA PHE A 104 1.85 -2.11 -12.57
C PHE A 104 1.83 -0.71 -11.91
N LEU A 105 2.93 -0.35 -11.22
CA LEU A 105 3.04 0.95 -10.55
C LEU A 105 2.96 2.10 -11.55
N HIS A 106 3.51 1.93 -12.74
CA HIS A 106 3.39 2.90 -13.82
C HIS A 106 1.94 3.06 -14.30
N GLU A 107 1.24 1.97 -14.59
CA GLU A 107 -0.15 1.96 -15.06
C GLU A 107 -1.10 2.62 -14.03
N CYS A 108 -0.98 2.25 -12.76
CA CYS A 108 -1.82 2.83 -11.71
C CYS A 108 -1.49 4.30 -11.44
N SER A 109 -0.22 4.65 -11.25
CA SER A 109 0.14 6.03 -10.93
C SER A 109 -0.19 7.02 -12.05
N SER A 110 0.06 6.66 -13.32
CA SER A 110 -0.15 7.55 -14.47
C SER A 110 -1.60 7.96 -14.65
N SER A 111 -2.53 7.02 -14.47
CA SER A 111 -3.97 7.28 -14.58
C SER A 111 -4.53 7.96 -13.33
N ILE A 112 -4.22 7.44 -12.15
CA ILE A 112 -4.85 7.84 -10.88
C ILE A 112 -4.43 9.24 -10.42
N ASN A 113 -3.17 9.64 -10.65
CA ASN A 113 -2.70 10.97 -10.30
C ASN A 113 -3.43 12.07 -11.10
N SER A 114 -3.99 11.76 -12.27
CA SER A 114 -4.79 12.71 -13.04
C SER A 114 -6.27 12.79 -12.62
N VAL A 115 -6.74 11.86 -11.79
CA VAL A 115 -8.14 11.81 -11.34
C VAL A 115 -8.41 12.92 -10.33
N ALA A 116 -9.45 13.71 -10.59
CA ALA A 116 -9.99 14.68 -9.64
C ALA A 116 -10.62 13.94 -8.45
N VAL A 117 -10.24 14.33 -7.24
CA VAL A 117 -10.71 13.73 -5.98
C VAL A 117 -11.46 14.76 -5.14
N SER A 118 -12.31 14.30 -4.23
CA SER A 118 -13.16 15.16 -3.41
C SER A 118 -12.45 15.70 -2.16
N ASP A 119 -11.32 15.12 -1.81
CA ASP A 119 -10.61 15.30 -0.55
C ASP A 119 -9.28 16.07 -0.70
N GLY A 120 -9.05 16.67 -1.88
CA GLY A 120 -7.90 17.50 -2.16
C GLY A 120 -6.58 16.75 -1.97
N THR A 121 -5.78 17.19 -0.99
CA THR A 121 -4.46 16.62 -0.67
C THR A 121 -4.51 15.57 0.44
N GLU A 122 -5.69 15.28 1.01
CA GLU A 122 -5.82 14.21 2.02
C GLU A 122 -5.44 12.85 1.44
N GLY A 123 -5.78 12.62 0.16
CA GLY A 123 -5.36 11.44 -0.60
C GLY A 123 -6.14 10.16 -0.28
N CYS A 124 -7.18 10.23 0.57
CA CYS A 124 -8.06 9.11 0.92
C CYS A 124 -8.75 8.52 -0.31
N ASP A 125 -9.39 9.36 -1.14
CA ASP A 125 -10.06 8.91 -2.37
C ASP A 125 -9.05 8.25 -3.32
N ARG A 126 -7.85 8.86 -3.43
CA ARG A 126 -6.80 8.35 -4.30
C ARG A 126 -6.20 7.04 -3.81
N ALA A 127 -6.09 6.84 -2.50
CA ALA A 127 -5.65 5.59 -1.90
C ALA A 127 -6.61 4.44 -2.25
N ILE A 128 -7.93 4.71 -2.27
CA ILE A 128 -8.92 3.70 -2.69
C ILE A 128 -8.83 3.40 -4.19
N LEU A 129 -8.62 4.41 -5.03
CA LEU A 129 -8.35 4.20 -6.46
C LEU A 129 -7.10 3.34 -6.67
N ALA A 130 -6.04 3.60 -5.90
CA ALA A 130 -4.81 2.83 -5.94
C ALA A 130 -5.05 1.37 -5.55
N LEU A 131 -5.74 1.11 -4.43
CA LEU A 131 -6.09 -0.25 -4.01
C LEU A 131 -6.94 -0.98 -5.05
N LYS A 132 -7.91 -0.31 -5.68
CA LYS A 132 -8.72 -0.93 -6.74
C LYS A 132 -7.87 -1.32 -7.94
N CYS A 133 -7.00 -0.43 -8.39
CA CYS A 133 -6.06 -0.70 -9.47
C CYS A 133 -5.12 -1.87 -9.12
N MET A 134 -4.68 -1.98 -7.87
CA MET A 134 -3.92 -3.15 -7.39
C MET A 134 -4.70 -4.46 -7.52
N ASN A 135 -5.94 -4.48 -7.04
CA ASN A 135 -6.78 -5.69 -7.05
C ASN A 135 -7.18 -6.12 -8.47
N GLU A 136 -7.37 -5.17 -9.39
CA GLU A 136 -7.64 -5.47 -10.81
C GLU A 136 -6.45 -6.16 -11.49
N HIS A 137 -5.24 -5.88 -11.02
CA HIS A 137 -3.99 -6.39 -11.58
C HIS A 137 -3.42 -7.61 -10.85
N GLU A 138 -3.94 -7.94 -9.66
CA GLU A 138 -3.58 -9.09 -8.83
C GLU A 138 -3.51 -10.42 -9.60
N SER A 139 -4.53 -10.70 -10.42
CA SER A 139 -4.59 -11.92 -11.26
C SER A 139 -3.60 -11.95 -12.42
N LYS A 140 -3.10 -10.79 -12.86
CA LYS A 140 -2.16 -10.67 -14.00
C LYS A 140 -0.72 -10.98 -13.62
N PHE A 141 -0.36 -10.85 -12.36
CA PHE A 141 1.04 -10.81 -11.93
C PHE A 141 1.47 -11.99 -11.07
N GLY A 142 0.66 -13.05 -10.98
CA GLY A 142 1.02 -14.27 -10.24
C GLY A 142 1.23 -14.03 -8.74
N LEU A 143 0.90 -12.83 -8.26
CA LEU A 143 0.86 -12.48 -6.86
C LEU A 143 -0.42 -13.14 -6.32
N ASP A 144 -0.37 -14.44 -6.00
CA ASP A 144 -1.41 -15.10 -5.22
C ASP A 144 -1.50 -14.34 -3.90
N LEU A 145 -2.45 -13.40 -3.84
CA LEU A 145 -2.49 -12.36 -2.83
C LEU A 145 -3.32 -12.85 -1.68
#